data_AF-Q9K2R3-F1
#
_entry.id   AF-Q9K2R3-F1
#
_cell.length_a   1.000
_cell.length_b   1.000
_cell.length_c   1.000
_cell.angle_alpha   90.00
_cell.angle_beta   90.00
_cell.angle_gamma   90.00
#
_symmetry.space_group_name_H-M   'P 1'
#
loop_
_entity.id
_entity.type
_entity.pdbx_description
1 polymer ?
#
loop_
_entity_poly.entity_id
_entity_poly.type
_entity_poly.pdbx_seq_one_letter_code
_entity_poly.pdbx_strand_id
1 'polypeptide(L)' 'MNQTWRNLDILIVDDGSTDGTLAIAKDFQKRDSRIKILAQAQNSGLIPSLNIGLDELAKSGGGGIYCAHRCRRYCLPRLD' A
#
# COMPACT_ATOMS: atom_id res chain seq x y z
N MET A 1 2.49 -14.71 -2.35
CA MET A 1 3.50 -13.64 -2.22
C MET A 1 4.85 -14.27 -2.44
N ASN A 2 5.42 -14.08 -3.64
CA ASN A 2 6.61 -14.82 -4.06
C ASN A 2 7.84 -13.91 -4.16
N GLN A 3 7.79 -12.74 -3.53
CA GLN A 3 8.93 -11.82 -3.48
C GLN A 3 10.03 -12.42 -2.60
N THR A 4 11.22 -12.56 -3.16
CA THR A 4 12.38 -13.20 -2.53
C THR A 4 13.14 -12.23 -1.63
N TRP A 5 13.17 -10.94 -1.98
CA TRP A 5 13.69 -9.91 -1.07
C TRP A 5 12.72 -9.68 0.09
N ARG A 6 13.18 -9.92 1.32
CA ARG A 6 12.31 -9.85 2.51
C ARG A 6 12.43 -8.55 3.30
N ASN A 7 13.54 -7.83 3.16
CA ASN A 7 13.81 -6.59 3.88
C ASN A 7 13.15 -5.38 3.19
N LEU A 8 11.83 -5.34 3.25
CA LEU A 8 11.00 -4.26 2.72
C LEU A 8 9.78 -4.08 3.61
N ASP A 9 9.44 -2.83 3.90
CA ASP A 9 8.13 -2.45 4.44
C ASP A 9 7.22 -2.01 3.29
N ILE A 10 5.93 -2.38 3.37
CA ILE A 10 4.92 -2.06 2.35
C ILE A 10 3.86 -1.17 2.99
N LEU A 11 3.69 0.04 2.49
CA LEU A 11 2.57 0.90 2.84
C LEU A 11 1.56 0.94 1.69
N ILE A 12 0.33 0.52 1.96
CA ILE A 12 -0.81 0.65 1.05
C ILE A 12 -1.64 1.85 1.50
N VAL A 13 -1.86 2.81 0.60
CA VAL A 13 -2.81 3.91 0.82
C VAL A 13 -4.09 3.62 0.03
N ASP A 14 -5.18 3.37 0.76
CA ASP A 14 -6.52 3.20 0.18
C ASP A 14 -7.25 4.54 0.15
N ASP A 15 -7.50 5.06 -1.05
CA ASP A 15 -8.13 6.37 -1.29
C ASP A 15 -9.67 6.26 -1.31
N GLY A 16 -10.23 5.70 -0.24
CA GLY A 16 -11.69 5.56 -0.06
C GLY A 16 -12.34 4.60 -1.05
N SER A 17 -11.78 3.39 -1.20
CA SER A 17 -12.37 2.38 -2.09
C SER A 17 -13.76 1.97 -1.59
N THR A 18 -14.72 1.91 -2.50
CA THR A 18 -16.11 1.47 -2.24
C THR A 18 -16.40 0.08 -2.76
N ASP A 19 -15.50 -0.48 -3.57
CA ASP A 19 -15.44 -1.90 -3.86
C ASP A 19 -14.59 -2.61 -2.80
N GLY A 20 -14.72 -3.93 -2.67
CA GLY A 20 -14.08 -4.74 -1.60
C GLY A 20 -12.55 -4.71 -1.54
N THR A 21 -11.88 -3.82 -2.27
CA THR A 21 -10.44 -3.59 -2.32
C THR A 21 -9.82 -3.45 -0.92
N LEU A 22 -10.41 -2.64 -0.04
CA LEU A 22 -9.89 -2.48 1.33
C LEU A 22 -9.94 -3.79 2.12
N ALA A 23 -10.99 -4.60 1.95
CA ALA A 23 -11.11 -5.89 2.62
C ALA A 23 -10.03 -6.86 2.13
N ILE A 24 -9.79 -6.91 0.82
CA ILE A 24 -8.72 -7.71 0.21
C ILE A 24 -7.36 -7.27 0.76
N ALA A 25 -7.07 -5.96 0.80
CA ALA A 25 -5.83 -5.43 1.35
C ALA A 25 -5.62 -5.85 2.82
N LYS A 26 -6.66 -5.75 3.65
CA LYS A 26 -6.62 -6.20 5.06
C LYS A 26 -6.35 -7.69 5.17
N ASP A 27 -6.89 -8.52 4.28
CA ASP A 27 -6.59 -9.96 4.27
C ASP A 27 -5.14 -10.26 3.87
N PHE A 28 -4.52 -9.44 3.00
CA PHE A 28 -3.08 -9.52 2.76
C PHE A 28 -2.28 -9.09 3.99
N GLN A 29 -2.67 -8.01 4.67
CA GLN A 29 -2.00 -7.55 5.88
C GLN A 29 -2.00 -8.61 7.00
N LYS A 30 -3.08 -9.37 7.17
CA LYS A 30 -3.13 -10.49 8.13
C LYS A 30 -2.10 -11.59 7.82
N ARG A 31 -1.72 -11.75 6.56
CA ARG A 31 -0.81 -12.81 6.08
C ARG A 31 0.64 -12.36 5.99
N ASP A 32 0.89 -11.05 5.90
CA ASP A 32 2.24 -10.49 5.80
C ASP A 32 2.35 -9.22 6.66
N SER A 33 3.09 -9.34 7.76
CA SER A 33 3.28 -8.28 8.76
C SER A 33 4.04 -7.06 8.23
N ARG A 34 4.66 -7.16 7.06
CA ARG A 34 5.33 -6.03 6.40
C ARG A 34 4.34 -5.05 5.78
N ILE A 35 3.07 -5.43 5.63
CA ILE A 35 2.04 -4.59 5.06
C ILE A 35 1.38 -3.73 6.14
N LYS A 36 1.45 -2.42 5.94
CA LYS A 36 0.67 -1.41 6.66
C LYS A 36 -0.34 -0.81 5.70
N ILE A 37 -1.52 -0.46 6.23
CA ILE A 37 -2.61 0.11 5.44
C ILE A 37 -3.02 1.43 6.07
N LEU A 38 -3.03 2.48 5.26
CA LEU A 38 -3.63 3.77 5.56
C LEU A 38 -4.88 3.91 4.71
N ALA A 39 -6.05 3.88 5.33
CA ALA A 39 -7.33 3.97 4.62
C ALA A 39 -7.99 5.32 4.86
N GLN A 40 -8.32 6.01 3.76
CA GLN A 40 -9.04 7.27 3.80
C GLN A 40 -10.56 7.02 3.80
N ALA A 41 -11.32 7.87 4.49
CA ALA A 41 -12.77 7.73 4.56
C ALA A 41 -13.47 8.03 3.22
N GLN A 42 -12.85 8.83 2.37
CA GLN A 42 -13.39 9.25 1.07
C GLN A 42 -12.28 9.41 0.05
N ASN A 43 -12.64 9.31 -1.23
CA ASN A 43 -11.72 9.55 -2.33
C ASN A 43 -11.27 11.02 -2.36
N SER A 44 -9.97 11.23 -2.27
CA SER A 44 -9.30 12.53 -2.28
C SER A 44 -8.45 12.73 -3.54
N GLY A 45 -8.25 11.67 -4.32
CA GLY A 45 -7.46 11.67 -5.54
C GLY A 45 -6.00 11.27 -5.28
N LEU A 46 -5.28 10.99 -6.37
CA LEU A 46 -3.95 10.40 -6.32
C LEU A 46 -2.94 11.26 -5.55
N ILE A 47 -2.88 12.57 -5.82
CA ILE A 47 -1.84 13.44 -5.26
C ILE A 47 -1.97 13.56 -3.73
N PRO A 48 -3.17 13.82 -3.14
CA PRO A 48 -3.32 13.79 -1.69
C PRO A 48 -2.95 12.44 -1.06
N SER A 49 -3.37 11.32 -1.65
CA SER A 49 -3.02 9.99 -1.14
C SER A 49 -1.51 9.72 -1.19
N LEU A 50 -0.81 10.21 -2.23
CA LEU A 50 0.65 10.14 -2.33
C LEU A 50 1.32 10.90 -1.19
N ASN A 51 0.91 12.16 -0.97
CA ASN A 51 1.51 13.01 0.05
C ASN A 51 1.31 12.43 1.46
N ILE A 52 0.11 11.92 1.76
CA ILE A 52 -0.16 11.27 3.05
C ILE A 52 0.73 10.03 3.24
N GLY A 53 0.93 9.25 2.17
CA GLY A 53 1.83 8.10 2.20
C GLY A 53 3.29 8.48 2.46
N LEU A 54 3.78 9.54 1.80
CA LEU A 54 5.13 10.06 2.01
C LEU A 54 5.32 10.62 3.43
N ASP A 55 4.34 11.36 3.94
CA ASP A 55 4.36 11.91 5.29
C ASP A 55 4.42 10.80 6.35
N GLU A 56 3.66 9.71 6.14
CA GLU A 56 3.68 8.55 7.04
C GLU A 56 5.05 7.85 7.03
N LEU A 57 5.65 7.69 5.85
CA LEU A 57 6.99 7.10 5.73
C LEU A 57 8.06 7.98 6.38
N ALA A 58 7.98 9.31 6.21
CA ALA A 58 8.89 10.25 6.83
C ALA A 58 8.86 10.17 8.36
N LYS A 59 7.67 10.02 8.96
CA LYS A 59 7.51 9.81 10.42
C LYS A 59 8.10 8.49 10.90
N SER A 60 8.03 7.44 10.07
CA SER A 60 8.49 6.09 10.43
C SER A 60 10.01 5.89 10.36
N GLY A 61 10.79 6.90 9.97
CA GLY A 61 12.25 6.84 9.95
C GLY A 61 12.89 6.43 8.63
N GLY A 62 12.14 6.42 7.52
CA GLY A 62 12.72 6.45 6.16
C GLY A 62 13.24 5.13 5.55
N GLY A 63 12.85 3.96 6.04
CA GLY A 63 13.34 2.66 5.55
C GLY A 63 12.43 1.90 4.56
N GLY A 64 11.22 2.39 4.26
CA GLY A 64 10.19 1.62 3.54
C GLY A 64 10.16 1.83 2.02
N ILE A 65 9.70 0.82 1.27
CA ILE A 65 9.42 0.94 -0.17
C ILE A 65 7.97 1.39 -0.32
N TYR A 66 7.77 2.57 -0.91
CA TYR A 66 6.45 3.10 -1.21
C TYR A 66 5.93 2.57 -2.55
N CYS A 67 4.72 2.00 -2.56
CA CYS A 67 4.06 1.58 -3.79
C CYS A 67 2.64 2.14 -3.85
N ALA A 68 2.49 3.32 -4.44
CA ALA A 68 1.17 3.84 -4.79
C ALA A 68 0.67 3.18 -6.06
N HIS A 69 -0.38 2.38 -5.95
CA HIS A 69 -1.15 1.93 -7.09
C HIS A 69 -2.59 2.36 -6.91
N ARG A 70 -3.14 3.05 -7.92
CA ARG A 70 -4.59 3.06 -8.14
C ARG A 70 -4.94 1.60 -8.46
N CYS A 71 -5.51 0.89 -7.49
CA CYS A 71 -5.71 -0.55 -7.55
C CYS A 71 -6.71 -0.90 -8.66
N ARG A 72 -6.22 -1.09 -9.89
CA ARG A 72 -6.93 -1.82 -10.96
C ARG A 72 -6.11 -2.96 -11.56
N ARG A 73 -4.81 -3.05 -11.27
CA ARG A 73 -3.97 -4.21 -11.59
C ARG A 73 -2.91 -4.37 -10.51
N TYR A 74 -2.81 -5.60 -10.00
CA TYR A 74 -1.73 -6.04 -9.14
C TYR A 74 -0.39 -5.77 -9.82
N CYS A 75 0.47 -4.96 -9.19
CA CYS A 75 1.89 -4.90 -9.54
C CYS A 75 2.56 -6.16 -8.95
N LEU A 76 2.32 -7.31 -9.60
CA LEU A 76 3.21 -8.46 -9.50
C LEU A 76 4.37 -8.19 -10.46
N PRO A 77 5.64 -8.36 -10.05
CA PRO A 77 6.74 -8.26 -11.00
C PRO A 77 6.53 -9.26 -12.13
N ARG A 78 6.62 -8.78 -13.38
CA ARG A 78 6.88 -9.65 -14.53
C ARG A 78 8.17 -10.41 -14.23
N LEU A 79 8.10 -11.73 -14.40
CA LEU A 79 9.26 -12.58 -14.52
C LEU A 79 9.68 -12.51 -15.98
N ASP A 80 10.77 -11.80 -16.23
CA ASP A 80 11.76 -12.12 -17.24
C ASP A 80 13.15 -12.06 -16.60
#